data_AF-A0A318CR11-F1
#
_entry.id   AF-A0A318CR11-F1
#
_cell.length_a   1.000
_cell.length_b   1.000
_cell.length_c   1.000
_cell.angle_alpha   90.00
_cell.angle_beta   90.00
_cell.angle_gamma   90.00
#
_symmetry.space_group_name_H-M   'P 1'
#
loop_
_entity.id
_entity.type
_entity.pdbx_description
1 polymer ?
#
loop_
_entity_poly.entity_id
_entity_poly.type
_entity_poly.pdbx_seq_one_letter_code
_entity_poly.pdbx_strand_id
1 'polypeptide(L)'
;MRHLFSFFIMLTVVALLQPEPAWAREKIVRLDMNKDGKIDRIALFDRRGRLIRLEIDSNADEFMDRFQYYEKGQIIRVEMDTDHDRRIDCRDYFEAGKRTRHERLSNDTGEVTQVIQFDSQERPLKIKKDTTGDGLFDSIYHFREGMLSSSAKDTDGDGKPNIWQTYKDDELSQRRVDGDGDGRYDIMTVFRHGRPHYQERDSNLDGEKDVFIHFDADGHAESMEEDTRHTGRIDRISTFHAGLPVRVIYDADGDGFKETVTLFEEGRACRQTEDLNRDGRPDVTIYFNAGEEKERVEMDTDLNGRIDTWEYYKDGLLARVEKDDEGNGKISSKIFYRNEKKYRLVRDEDNDGRFEITQWFDRSPWSMVMEVDADRDKNPEGRCYYKKNVLRLREIDEDGDGNPDLREHFDAEGKLVKSQERHEAVDRLDITWFYNQDGEAIRAEEDHSGDGRVDTWYHYQNGRLTAVEVDTNADGKPDQWEEYDGSEAMVRRSIDLNFDGRPDIIEDETGKGV
;
A
#
# COMPACT_ATOMS: atom_id res chain seq x y z
N MET A 1 41.72 48.87 -22.20
CA MET A 1 42.84 49.07 -21.25
C MET A 1 43.50 47.70 -21.09
N ARG A 2 44.60 47.40 -21.80
CA ARG A 2 46.00 47.39 -21.29
C ARG A 2 46.06 46.70 -19.91
N HIS A 3 46.64 45.52 -19.72
CA HIS A 3 48.01 45.11 -20.06
C HIS A 3 48.16 43.58 -20.22
N LEU A 4 48.87 43.16 -21.28
CA LEU A 4 49.58 41.89 -21.35
C LEU A 4 50.81 41.97 -20.44
N PHE A 5 51.08 40.93 -19.65
CA PHE A 5 52.41 40.66 -19.08
C PHE A 5 52.86 39.26 -19.51
N SER A 6 53.50 39.22 -20.69
CA SER A 6 54.36 38.12 -21.09
C SER A 6 55.78 38.50 -20.66
N PHE A 7 56.28 37.89 -19.59
CA PHE A 7 57.65 38.10 -19.12
C PHE A 7 58.53 36.97 -19.69
N PHE A 8 58.96 37.15 -20.93
CA PHE A 8 60.06 36.39 -21.53
C PHE A 8 61.37 37.04 -21.04
N ILE A 9 61.97 36.54 -19.96
CA ILE A 9 63.35 36.93 -19.59
C ILE A 9 64.31 36.01 -20.33
N MET A 10 64.70 36.44 -21.53
CA MET A 10 65.83 35.89 -22.27
C MET A 10 67.12 36.42 -21.63
N LEU A 11 67.76 35.63 -20.77
CA LEU A 11 69.06 35.99 -20.19
C LEU A 11 70.18 35.50 -21.12
N THR A 12 70.73 36.41 -21.91
CA THR A 12 71.95 36.22 -22.70
C THR A 12 73.18 36.23 -21.79
N VAL A 13 73.73 35.05 -21.50
CA VAL A 13 75.08 34.94 -20.90
C VAL A 13 76.10 34.92 -22.02
N VAL A 14 76.75 36.06 -22.29
CA VAL A 14 77.95 36.13 -23.11
C VAL A 14 79.14 35.70 -22.25
N ALA A 15 79.64 34.49 -22.47
CA ALA A 15 80.89 34.02 -21.87
C ALA A 15 82.02 34.10 -22.90
N LEU A 16 82.99 34.99 -22.65
CA LEU A 16 84.27 35.04 -23.35
C LEU A 16 85.06 33.73 -23.10
N LEU A 17 85.40 33.04 -24.19
CA LEU A 17 86.17 31.80 -24.21
C LEU A 17 87.66 32.09 -24.42
N GLN A 18 88.51 31.56 -23.53
CA GLN A 18 89.87 31.12 -23.89
C GLN A 18 89.97 29.60 -23.63
N PRO A 19 90.63 28.82 -24.51
CA PRO A 19 90.64 27.36 -24.41
C PRO A 19 91.86 26.85 -23.64
N GLU A 20 91.62 25.96 -22.67
CA GLU A 20 92.62 25.03 -22.13
C GLU A 20 92.07 23.61 -22.27
N PRO A 21 92.86 22.63 -22.74
CA PRO A 21 92.39 21.26 -22.98
C PRO A 21 92.63 20.38 -21.75
N ALA A 22 91.58 19.70 -21.28
CA ALA A 22 91.61 18.29 -20.84
C ALA A 22 90.35 17.96 -20.01
N TRP A 23 89.62 16.94 -20.48
CA TRP A 23 88.71 16.10 -19.71
C TRP A 23 87.54 16.88 -19.10
N ALA A 24 86.63 17.33 -19.99
CA ALA A 24 85.43 18.07 -19.62
C ALA A 24 84.51 17.25 -18.71
N ARG A 25 84.74 17.38 -17.41
CA ARG A 25 83.73 17.12 -16.37
C ARG A 25 82.56 18.08 -16.60
N GLU A 26 81.36 17.65 -16.25
CA GLU A 26 80.20 18.53 -16.17
C GLU A 26 80.58 19.78 -15.36
N LYS A 27 80.24 20.96 -15.89
CA LYS A 27 80.63 22.24 -15.27
C LYS A 27 79.54 22.65 -14.31
N ILE A 28 79.90 22.78 -13.03
CA ILE A 28 79.03 23.29 -11.96
C ILE A 28 79.44 24.74 -11.69
N VAL A 29 78.48 25.67 -11.76
CA VAL A 29 78.68 27.10 -11.46
C VAL A 29 77.77 27.49 -10.31
N ARG A 30 78.35 27.99 -9.22
CA ARG A 30 77.62 28.53 -8.06
C ARG A 30 77.63 30.05 -8.14
N LEU A 31 76.46 30.67 -7.96
CA LEU A 31 76.25 32.10 -8.16
C LEU A 31 75.69 32.70 -6.87
N ASP A 32 76.37 33.73 -6.39
CA ASP A 32 75.90 34.67 -5.38
C ASP A 32 75.47 35.95 -6.13
N MET A 33 74.16 36.10 -6.30
CA MET A 33 73.49 37.15 -7.05
C MET A 33 73.48 38.48 -6.30
N ASN A 34 73.29 38.44 -4.98
CA ASN A 34 73.15 39.63 -4.14
C ASN A 34 74.47 40.05 -3.44
N LYS A 35 75.52 39.23 -3.54
CA LYS A 35 76.86 39.39 -2.97
C LYS A 35 76.88 39.38 -1.44
N ASP A 36 75.96 38.66 -0.81
CA ASP A 36 75.92 38.50 0.65
C ASP A 36 76.80 37.35 1.17
N GLY A 37 77.44 36.60 0.26
CA GLY A 37 78.28 35.46 0.56
C GLY A 37 77.56 34.11 0.56
N LYS A 38 76.24 34.08 0.34
CA LYS A 38 75.42 32.88 0.21
C LYS A 38 75.21 32.51 -1.25
N ILE A 39 74.91 31.24 -1.51
CA ILE A 39 74.70 30.76 -2.88
C ILE A 39 73.21 30.89 -3.21
N ASP A 40 72.85 31.78 -4.12
CA ASP A 40 71.46 31.93 -4.59
C ASP A 40 71.10 30.91 -5.67
N ARG A 41 72.07 30.50 -6.51
CA ARG A 41 71.83 29.59 -7.64
C ARG A 41 72.98 28.65 -7.93
N ILE A 42 72.64 27.45 -8.38
CA ILE A 42 73.58 26.44 -8.86
C ILE A 42 73.21 26.03 -10.28
N ALA A 43 74.06 26.34 -11.26
CA ALA A 43 73.86 25.98 -12.66
C ALA A 43 74.80 24.83 -13.08
N LEU A 44 74.24 23.76 -13.62
CA LEU A 44 74.96 22.63 -14.20
C LEU A 44 74.91 22.70 -15.73
N PHE A 45 76.06 22.51 -16.38
CA PHE A 45 76.20 22.49 -17.83
C PHE A 45 76.75 21.15 -18.34
N ASP A 46 76.26 20.71 -19.50
CA ASP A 46 76.80 19.55 -20.22
C ASP A 46 78.21 19.82 -20.78
N ARG A 47 78.84 18.79 -21.35
CA ARG A 47 80.18 18.88 -21.96
C ARG A 47 80.25 19.85 -23.15
N ARG A 48 79.11 20.27 -23.71
CA ARG A 48 79.00 21.23 -24.82
C ARG A 48 78.68 22.65 -24.30
N GLY A 49 78.61 22.86 -22.99
CA GLY A 49 78.30 24.14 -22.36
C GLY A 49 76.81 24.49 -22.35
N ARG A 50 75.91 23.53 -22.61
CA ARG A 50 74.46 23.76 -22.56
C ARG A 50 73.95 23.51 -21.15
N LEU A 51 73.07 24.38 -20.65
CA LEU A 51 72.44 24.23 -19.34
C LEU A 51 71.63 22.92 -19.30
N ILE A 52 71.84 22.11 -18.26
CA ILE A 52 71.11 20.86 -18.01
C ILE A 52 70.25 20.93 -16.75
N ARG A 53 70.70 21.67 -15.74
CA ARG A 53 69.97 21.88 -14.49
C ARG A 53 70.28 23.27 -13.92
N LEU A 54 69.28 23.91 -13.34
CA LEU A 54 69.40 25.14 -12.58
C LEU A 54 68.67 24.98 -11.25
N GLU A 55 69.40 25.09 -10.15
CA GLU A 55 68.89 25.08 -8.78
C GLU A 55 68.87 26.52 -8.28
N ILE A 56 67.80 26.90 -7.59
CA ILE A 56 67.54 28.26 -7.12
C ILE A 56 67.08 28.16 -5.67
N ASP A 57 67.70 28.96 -4.81
CA ASP A 57 67.21 29.31 -3.49
C ASP A 57 66.31 30.54 -3.68
N SER A 58 64.99 30.36 -3.62
CA SER A 58 64.03 31.42 -3.92
C SER A 58 63.64 32.24 -2.69
N ASN A 59 63.84 31.70 -1.49
CA ASN A 59 63.49 32.32 -0.21
C ASN A 59 64.72 32.83 0.59
N ALA A 60 65.93 32.59 0.08
CA ALA A 60 67.22 32.97 0.67
C ALA A 60 67.54 32.30 2.02
N ASP A 61 67.05 31.06 2.23
CA ASP A 61 67.29 30.28 3.46
C ASP A 61 68.53 29.36 3.39
N GLU A 62 69.31 29.46 2.32
CA GLU A 62 70.49 28.64 1.98
C GLU A 62 70.17 27.21 1.49
N PHE A 63 68.90 26.84 1.38
CA PHE A 63 68.45 25.59 0.77
C PHE A 63 67.82 25.87 -0.60
N MET A 64 68.21 25.06 -1.59
CA MET A 64 67.63 25.15 -2.93
C MET A 64 66.20 24.60 -2.89
N ASP A 65 65.22 25.42 -3.26
CA ASP A 65 63.80 25.06 -3.24
C ASP A 65 63.22 24.86 -4.64
N ARG A 66 63.92 25.32 -5.69
CA ARG A 66 63.44 25.23 -7.08
C ARG A 66 64.50 24.66 -8.00
N PHE A 67 64.14 23.58 -8.70
CA PHE A 67 65.03 22.84 -9.59
C PHE A 67 64.46 22.80 -11.00
N GLN A 68 65.14 23.42 -11.95
CA GLN A 68 64.76 23.43 -13.37
C GLN A 68 65.66 22.48 -14.16
N TYR A 69 65.06 21.68 -15.05
CA TYR A 69 65.74 20.70 -15.89
C TYR A 69 65.58 21.04 -17.36
N TYR A 70 66.66 20.93 -18.11
CA TYR A 70 66.73 21.34 -19.51
C TYR A 70 67.21 20.22 -20.42
N GLU A 71 66.57 20.06 -21.57
CA GLU A 71 67.01 19.19 -22.65
C GLU A 71 67.08 19.99 -23.96
N LYS A 72 68.22 19.90 -24.66
CA LYS A 72 68.49 20.65 -25.91
C LYS A 72 68.22 22.17 -25.78
N GLY A 73 68.38 22.72 -24.56
CA GLY A 73 68.17 24.15 -24.27
C GLY A 73 66.72 24.55 -24.00
N GLN A 74 65.78 23.60 -24.00
CA GLN A 74 64.39 23.84 -23.62
C GLN A 74 64.15 23.27 -22.22
N ILE A 75 63.35 23.98 -21.42
CA ILE A 75 62.91 23.47 -20.12
C ILE A 75 62.00 22.27 -20.35
N ILE A 76 62.24 21.18 -19.63
CA ILE A 76 61.43 19.96 -19.69
C ILE A 76 60.71 19.67 -18.38
N ARG A 77 61.26 20.17 -17.26
CA ARG A 77 60.71 19.94 -15.92
C ARG A 77 61.13 21.03 -14.94
N VAL A 78 60.23 21.39 -14.02
CA VAL A 78 60.51 22.22 -12.85
C VAL A 78 60.00 21.48 -11.62
N GLU A 79 60.83 21.32 -10.60
CA GLU A 79 60.46 20.82 -9.28
C GLU A 79 60.54 21.98 -8.29
N MET A 80 59.57 22.07 -7.37
CA MET A 80 59.48 23.13 -6.37
C MET A 80 59.13 22.52 -5.01
N ASP A 81 59.76 23.04 -3.97
CA ASP A 81 59.35 22.99 -2.57
C ASP A 81 58.66 24.32 -2.26
N THR A 82 57.32 24.32 -2.21
CA THR A 82 56.53 25.56 -2.10
C THR A 82 56.21 25.95 -0.66
N ASP A 83 56.34 25.04 0.29
CA ASP A 83 56.12 25.29 1.72
C ASP A 83 57.41 25.31 2.57
N HIS A 84 58.55 25.05 1.93
CA HIS A 84 59.90 25.14 2.49
C HIS A 84 60.17 24.08 3.58
N ASP A 85 59.57 22.90 3.47
CA ASP A 85 59.81 21.76 4.37
C ASP A 85 61.00 20.88 3.93
N ARG A 86 61.68 21.27 2.84
CA ARG A 86 62.80 20.58 2.16
C ARG A 86 62.38 19.36 1.35
N ARG A 87 61.09 19.19 1.06
CA ARG A 87 60.54 18.15 0.18
C ARG A 87 59.91 18.81 -1.03
N ILE A 88 60.03 18.15 -2.19
CA ILE A 88 59.40 18.63 -3.42
C ILE A 88 57.90 18.31 -3.35
N ASP A 89 57.07 19.35 -3.30
CA ASP A 89 55.62 19.25 -3.26
C ASP A 89 54.97 19.52 -4.64
N CYS A 90 55.72 20.06 -5.60
CA CYS A 90 55.21 20.46 -6.91
C CYS A 90 56.16 20.08 -8.05
N ARG A 91 55.60 19.58 -9.17
CA ARG A 91 56.36 19.29 -10.40
C ARG A 91 55.61 19.77 -11.64
N ASP A 92 56.23 20.63 -12.44
CA ASP A 92 55.74 21.02 -13.77
C ASP A 92 56.55 20.32 -14.87
N TYR A 93 55.89 19.89 -15.94
CA TYR A 93 56.49 19.29 -17.12
C TYR A 93 56.17 20.12 -18.37
N PHE A 94 57.13 20.22 -19.28
CA PHE A 94 57.05 21.07 -20.45
C PHE A 94 57.44 20.31 -21.73
N GLU A 95 56.75 20.61 -22.82
CA GLU A 95 57.07 20.11 -24.16
C GLU A 95 56.96 21.27 -25.16
N ALA A 96 57.99 21.45 -26.00
CA ALA A 96 58.08 22.58 -26.95
C ALA A 96 57.84 23.96 -26.30
N GLY A 97 58.26 24.12 -25.03
CA GLY A 97 58.12 25.36 -24.26
C GLY A 97 56.73 25.62 -23.67
N LYS A 98 55.78 24.68 -23.81
CA LYS A 98 54.44 24.76 -23.21
C LYS A 98 54.31 23.77 -22.07
N ARG A 99 53.67 24.15 -20.97
CA ARG A 99 53.39 23.27 -19.85
C ARG A 99 52.37 22.22 -20.28
N THR A 100 52.73 20.94 -20.19
CA THR A 100 51.87 19.80 -20.55
C THR A 100 51.28 19.10 -19.34
N ARG A 101 51.97 19.14 -18.19
CA ARG A 101 51.52 18.50 -16.96
C ARG A 101 52.00 19.27 -15.73
N HIS A 102 51.16 19.29 -14.69
CA HIS A 102 51.48 19.75 -13.35
C HIS A 102 51.11 18.65 -12.35
N GLU A 103 51.99 18.37 -11.39
CA GLU A 103 51.77 17.44 -10.29
C GLU A 103 51.89 18.17 -8.96
N ARG A 104 51.01 17.84 -8.02
CA ARG A 104 51.15 18.15 -6.59
C ARG A 104 51.35 16.85 -5.82
N LEU A 105 52.22 16.89 -4.82
CA LEU A 105 52.61 15.77 -3.98
C LEU A 105 52.17 16.01 -2.53
N SER A 106 51.93 14.93 -1.78
CA SER A 106 51.71 14.97 -0.33
C SER A 106 53.05 15.20 0.39
N ASN A 107 53.07 16.10 1.35
CA ASN A 107 54.26 16.33 2.18
C ASN A 107 54.56 15.13 3.08
N ASP A 108 53.53 14.41 3.51
CA ASP A 108 53.66 13.28 4.41
C ASP A 108 54.22 12.05 3.70
N THR A 109 53.61 11.66 2.57
CA THR A 109 53.90 10.41 1.87
C THR A 109 54.84 10.58 0.67
N GLY A 110 54.90 11.79 0.08
CA GLY A 110 55.59 12.03 -1.19
C GLY A 110 54.84 11.46 -2.41
N GLU A 111 53.61 11.00 -2.25
CA GLU A 111 52.77 10.49 -3.33
C GLU A 111 52.05 11.62 -4.07
N VAL A 112 51.69 11.40 -5.33
CA VAL A 112 51.07 12.43 -6.18
C VAL A 112 49.59 12.55 -5.83
N THR A 113 49.19 13.66 -5.20
CA THR A 113 47.80 13.92 -4.80
C THR A 113 46.98 14.61 -5.88
N GLN A 114 47.63 15.28 -6.84
CA GLN A 114 46.94 15.92 -7.95
C GLN A 114 47.77 15.89 -9.22
N VAL A 115 47.13 15.62 -10.36
CA VAL A 115 47.71 15.75 -11.69
C VAL A 115 46.82 16.61 -12.56
N ILE A 116 47.36 17.69 -13.12
CA ILE A 116 46.71 18.50 -14.16
C ILE A 116 47.42 18.25 -15.48
N GLN A 117 46.68 17.93 -16.52
CA GLN A 117 47.16 17.87 -17.90
C GLN A 117 46.62 19.09 -18.65
N PHE A 118 47.43 19.69 -19.51
CA PHE A 118 47.09 20.91 -20.23
C PHE A 118 46.99 20.68 -21.75
N ASP A 119 46.17 21.50 -22.42
CA ASP A 119 46.07 21.55 -23.88
C ASP A 119 47.19 22.40 -24.51
N SER A 120 47.18 22.54 -25.84
CA SER A 120 48.17 23.31 -26.58
C SER A 120 48.10 24.83 -26.32
N GLN A 121 47.10 25.32 -25.59
CA GLN A 121 46.97 26.71 -25.13
C GLN A 121 47.23 26.83 -23.62
N GLU A 122 47.79 25.79 -22.98
CA GLU A 122 48.04 25.69 -21.54
C GLU A 122 46.78 25.80 -20.67
N ARG A 123 45.61 25.49 -21.24
CA ARG A 123 44.36 25.37 -20.48
C ARG A 123 44.22 23.95 -19.93
N PRO A 124 43.62 23.74 -18.75
CA PRO A 124 43.37 22.41 -18.24
C PRO A 124 42.59 21.56 -19.26
N LEU A 125 43.04 20.33 -19.47
CA LEU A 125 42.39 19.30 -20.27
C LEU A 125 41.81 18.20 -19.36
N LYS A 126 42.58 17.82 -18.34
CA LYS A 126 42.21 16.79 -17.38
C LYS A 126 42.82 17.09 -16.02
N ILE A 127 42.06 16.90 -14.95
CA ILE A 127 42.56 16.96 -13.57
C ILE A 127 42.24 15.64 -12.90
N LYS A 128 43.21 15.02 -12.24
CA LYS A 128 43.02 13.89 -11.33
C LYS A 128 43.38 14.32 -9.92
N LYS A 129 42.61 13.90 -8.93
CA LYS A 129 42.84 14.18 -7.51
C LYS A 129 42.63 12.93 -6.68
N ASP A 130 43.52 12.76 -5.73
CA ASP A 130 43.42 11.84 -4.60
C ASP A 130 43.08 12.73 -3.39
N THR A 131 41.83 12.64 -2.96
CA THR A 131 41.24 13.43 -1.88
C THR A 131 41.21 12.67 -0.56
N THR A 132 41.44 11.35 -0.59
CA THR A 132 41.51 10.46 0.58
C THR A 132 42.94 10.30 1.09
N GLY A 133 43.94 10.48 0.22
CA GLY A 133 45.36 10.31 0.51
C GLY A 133 45.80 8.85 0.55
N ASP A 134 45.08 7.95 -0.11
CA ASP A 134 45.38 6.51 -0.16
C ASP A 134 46.23 6.10 -1.37
N GLY A 135 46.63 7.06 -2.20
CA GLY A 135 47.44 6.85 -3.40
C GLY A 135 46.61 6.53 -4.65
N LEU A 136 45.29 6.45 -4.56
CA LEU A 136 44.37 6.28 -5.68
C LEU A 136 43.65 7.58 -6.02
N PHE A 137 43.55 7.91 -7.31
CA PHE A 137 42.81 9.10 -7.73
C PHE A 137 41.31 8.84 -7.70
N ASP A 138 40.62 9.32 -6.66
CA ASP A 138 39.16 9.19 -6.54
C ASP A 138 38.39 10.15 -7.45
N SER A 139 38.99 11.29 -7.84
CA SER A 139 38.27 12.35 -8.55
C SER A 139 38.95 12.69 -9.87
N ILE A 140 38.19 12.62 -10.97
CA ILE A 140 38.68 12.91 -12.33
C ILE A 140 37.79 13.98 -12.97
N TYR A 141 38.38 15.06 -13.46
CA TYR A 141 37.70 16.15 -14.15
C TYR A 141 38.24 16.26 -15.58
N HIS A 142 37.35 16.49 -16.53
CA HIS A 142 37.66 16.70 -17.94
C HIS A 142 37.16 18.06 -18.39
N PHE A 143 37.98 18.75 -19.18
CA PHE A 143 37.71 20.10 -19.65
C PHE A 143 37.78 20.14 -21.18
N ARG A 144 36.91 20.95 -21.78
CA ARG A 144 36.91 21.24 -23.22
C ARG A 144 36.97 22.75 -23.41
N GLU A 145 38.00 23.22 -24.10
CA GLU A 145 38.26 24.65 -24.32
C GLU A 145 38.35 25.49 -23.04
N GLY A 146 38.71 24.87 -21.91
CA GLY A 146 38.80 25.51 -20.59
C GLY A 146 37.53 25.43 -19.75
N MET A 147 36.41 24.97 -20.31
CA MET A 147 35.14 24.75 -19.58
C MET A 147 35.05 23.31 -19.08
N LEU A 148 34.47 23.09 -17.90
CA LEU A 148 34.29 21.75 -17.35
C LEU A 148 33.28 21.00 -18.22
N SER A 149 33.65 19.83 -18.74
CA SER A 149 32.76 19.02 -19.58
C SER A 149 32.21 17.81 -18.84
N SER A 150 33.01 17.18 -17.99
CA SER A 150 32.57 16.04 -17.18
C SER A 150 33.45 15.83 -15.96
N SER A 151 32.89 15.15 -14.95
CA SER A 151 33.64 14.63 -13.81
C SER A 151 33.23 13.19 -13.51
N ALA A 152 34.15 12.42 -12.96
CA ALA A 152 33.93 11.09 -12.44
C ALA A 152 34.49 11.03 -11.01
N LYS A 153 33.78 10.38 -10.11
CA LYS A 153 34.16 10.23 -8.71
C LYS A 153 33.98 8.79 -8.26
N ASP A 154 35.00 8.26 -7.60
CA ASP A 154 34.97 7.05 -6.79
C ASP A 154 34.62 7.47 -5.35
N THR A 155 33.56 6.88 -4.80
CA THR A 155 33.08 7.22 -3.44
C THR A 155 33.17 6.07 -2.46
N ASP A 156 33.51 4.87 -2.91
CA ASP A 156 33.68 3.67 -2.07
C ASP A 156 35.15 3.23 -1.96
N GLY A 157 36.04 3.80 -2.77
CA GLY A 157 37.49 3.59 -2.71
C GLY A 157 37.94 2.29 -3.36
N ASP A 158 37.13 1.69 -4.24
CA ASP A 158 37.49 0.45 -4.94
C ASP A 158 38.43 0.68 -6.14
N GLY A 159 38.71 1.95 -6.46
CA GLY A 159 39.55 2.38 -7.57
C GLY A 159 38.79 2.57 -8.89
N LYS A 160 37.47 2.38 -8.90
CA LYS A 160 36.59 2.62 -10.03
C LYS A 160 35.60 3.75 -9.68
N PRO A 161 35.47 4.76 -10.53
CA PRO A 161 34.43 5.77 -10.33
C PRO A 161 33.04 5.12 -10.32
N ASN A 162 32.21 5.50 -9.35
CA ASN A 162 30.83 5.05 -9.19
C ASN A 162 29.82 6.20 -9.37
N ILE A 163 30.32 7.43 -9.57
CA ILE A 163 29.52 8.61 -9.94
C ILE A 163 30.12 9.29 -11.16
N TRP A 164 29.28 9.63 -12.14
CA TRP A 164 29.66 10.45 -13.30
C TRP A 164 28.74 11.66 -13.42
N GLN A 165 29.30 12.79 -13.82
CA GLN A 165 28.59 14.03 -14.06
C GLN A 165 29.01 14.62 -15.41
N THR A 166 28.04 15.15 -16.14
CA THR A 166 28.25 15.85 -17.42
C THR A 166 27.75 17.27 -17.30
N TYR A 167 28.52 18.21 -17.82
CA TYR A 167 28.24 19.64 -17.76
C TYR A 167 28.03 20.19 -19.16
N LYS A 168 27.11 21.14 -19.30
CA LYS A 168 26.83 21.86 -20.54
C LYS A 168 26.64 23.33 -20.18
N ASP A 169 27.35 24.21 -20.87
CA ASP A 169 27.32 25.66 -20.63
C ASP A 169 27.62 26.00 -19.14
N ASP A 170 28.61 25.31 -18.56
CA ASP A 170 29.01 25.36 -17.14
C ASP A 170 27.93 24.95 -16.11
N GLU A 171 26.79 24.42 -16.56
CA GLU A 171 25.74 23.87 -15.70
C GLU A 171 25.76 22.32 -15.70
N LEU A 172 25.45 21.71 -14.56
CA LEU A 172 25.24 20.26 -14.49
C LEU A 172 24.04 19.90 -15.38
N SER A 173 24.26 19.01 -16.35
CA SER A 173 23.22 18.54 -17.26
C SER A 173 22.78 17.11 -16.97
N GLN A 174 23.69 16.28 -16.47
CA GLN A 174 23.40 14.88 -16.17
C GLN A 174 24.28 14.36 -15.03
N ARG A 175 23.72 13.51 -14.17
CA ARG A 175 24.43 12.71 -13.17
C ARG A 175 24.05 11.24 -13.33
N ARG A 176 25.03 10.35 -13.28
CA ARG A 176 24.87 8.89 -13.25
C ARG A 176 25.52 8.35 -11.98
N VAL A 177 24.88 7.36 -11.36
CA VAL A 177 25.36 6.70 -10.14
C VAL A 177 25.23 5.20 -10.33
N ASP A 178 26.33 4.48 -10.13
CA ASP A 178 26.45 3.03 -10.01
C ASP A 178 26.60 2.75 -8.51
N GLY A 179 25.55 2.25 -7.87
CA GLY A 179 25.47 2.06 -6.43
C GLY A 179 25.90 0.69 -5.96
N ASP A 180 25.84 -0.32 -6.82
CA ASP A 180 26.20 -1.70 -6.52
C ASP A 180 27.58 -2.12 -7.04
N GLY A 181 28.20 -1.29 -7.89
CA GLY A 181 29.55 -1.47 -8.42
C GLY A 181 29.65 -2.45 -9.58
N ASP A 182 28.54 -2.78 -10.24
CA ASP A 182 28.51 -3.74 -11.36
C ASP A 182 29.08 -3.16 -12.68
N GLY A 183 29.33 -1.83 -12.72
CA GLY A 183 29.83 -1.10 -13.87
C GLY A 183 28.74 -0.48 -14.75
N ARG A 184 27.46 -0.63 -14.39
CA ARG A 184 26.30 0.01 -14.98
C ARG A 184 25.75 0.98 -13.94
N TYR A 185 25.22 2.11 -14.40
CA TYR A 185 24.62 3.06 -13.48
C TYR A 185 23.20 2.60 -13.12
N ASP A 186 22.86 2.60 -11.85
CA ASP A 186 21.51 2.34 -11.33
C ASP A 186 20.63 3.56 -11.49
N ILE A 187 21.17 4.75 -11.29
CA ILE A 187 20.43 6.01 -11.30
C ILE A 187 20.99 6.94 -12.36
N MET A 188 20.12 7.50 -13.19
CA MET A 188 20.45 8.64 -14.05
C MET A 188 19.50 9.79 -13.77
N THR A 189 20.05 10.97 -13.48
CA THR A 189 19.28 12.20 -13.29
C THR A 189 19.72 13.23 -14.33
N VAL A 190 18.75 13.81 -15.03
CA VAL A 190 18.94 14.90 -15.99
C VAL A 190 18.49 16.20 -15.33
N PHE A 191 19.31 17.24 -15.48
CA PHE A 191 19.11 18.54 -14.87
C PHE A 191 18.83 19.61 -15.94
N ARG A 192 18.00 20.60 -15.60
CA ARG A 192 17.81 21.83 -16.36
C ARG A 192 17.82 23.02 -15.40
N HIS A 193 18.61 24.05 -15.69
CA HIS A 193 18.72 25.25 -14.85
C HIS A 193 19.03 24.92 -13.38
N GLY A 194 19.93 23.95 -13.17
CA GLY A 194 20.36 23.51 -11.84
C GLY A 194 19.35 22.67 -11.04
N ARG A 195 18.15 22.39 -11.57
CA ARG A 195 17.14 21.54 -10.93
C ARG A 195 16.96 20.21 -11.66
N PRO A 196 16.59 19.13 -10.96
CA PRO A 196 16.26 17.88 -11.63
C PRO A 196 15.05 18.10 -12.54
N HIS A 197 15.10 17.53 -13.74
CA HIS A 197 14.02 17.56 -14.72
C HIS A 197 13.47 16.15 -14.97
N TYR A 198 14.35 15.15 -14.94
CA TYR A 198 13.99 13.75 -15.15
C TYR A 198 14.96 12.84 -14.40
N GLN A 199 14.46 11.73 -13.87
CA GLN A 199 15.28 10.68 -13.27
C GLN A 199 14.77 9.31 -13.69
N GLU A 200 15.69 8.39 -13.94
CA GLU A 200 15.38 6.97 -14.05
C GLU A 200 16.24 6.18 -13.06
N ARG A 201 15.67 5.11 -12.52
CA ARG A 201 16.31 4.24 -11.54
C ARG A 201 16.01 2.78 -11.87
N ASP A 202 17.02 1.95 -11.67
CA ASP A 202 16.91 0.51 -11.52
C ASP A 202 16.83 0.23 -10.02
N SER A 203 15.64 -0.14 -9.53
CA SER A 203 15.36 -0.24 -8.10
C SER A 203 15.65 -1.63 -7.55
N ASN A 204 15.64 -2.66 -8.39
CA ASN A 204 15.90 -4.05 -8.04
C ASN A 204 17.30 -4.56 -8.45
N LEU A 205 18.08 -3.74 -9.16
CA LEU A 205 19.45 -4.00 -9.61
C LEU A 205 19.53 -5.18 -10.59
N ASP A 206 18.57 -5.30 -11.51
CA ASP A 206 18.55 -6.33 -12.55
C ASP A 206 19.13 -5.87 -13.90
N GLY A 207 19.47 -4.58 -14.00
CA GLY A 207 20.04 -3.93 -15.18
C GLY A 207 19.01 -3.25 -16.07
N GLU A 208 17.71 -3.36 -15.78
CA GLU A 208 16.62 -2.64 -16.45
C GLU A 208 16.09 -1.50 -15.56
N LYS A 209 15.70 -0.38 -16.18
CA LYS A 209 15.13 0.75 -15.43
C LYS A 209 13.66 0.48 -15.15
N ASP A 210 13.27 0.54 -13.88
CA ASP A 210 11.92 0.21 -13.41
C ASP A 210 11.18 1.42 -12.81
N VAL A 211 11.88 2.52 -12.56
CA VAL A 211 11.30 3.74 -11.98
C VAL A 211 11.71 4.95 -12.81
N PHE A 212 10.73 5.75 -13.21
CA PHE A 212 10.90 6.94 -14.03
C PHE A 212 10.17 8.12 -13.38
N ILE A 213 10.86 9.23 -13.15
CA ILE A 213 10.33 10.40 -12.43
C ILE A 213 10.51 11.64 -13.29
N HIS A 214 9.44 12.39 -13.51
CA HIS A 214 9.47 13.73 -14.06
C HIS A 214 9.30 14.76 -12.95
N PHE A 215 10.09 15.83 -13.01
CA PHE A 215 10.08 16.88 -12.01
C PHE A 215 9.53 18.18 -12.59
N ASP A 216 8.78 18.92 -11.78
CA ASP A 216 8.30 20.26 -12.10
C ASP A 216 9.44 21.29 -12.13
N ALA A 217 9.11 22.53 -12.52
CA ALA A 217 10.07 23.63 -12.56
C ALA A 217 10.67 23.95 -11.18
N ASP A 218 10.00 23.55 -10.10
CA ASP A 218 10.49 23.73 -8.74
C ASP A 218 11.38 22.57 -8.25
N GLY A 219 11.43 21.46 -8.99
CA GLY A 219 12.19 20.26 -8.66
C GLY A 219 11.42 19.28 -7.77
N HIS A 220 10.11 19.46 -7.60
CA HIS A 220 9.25 18.43 -6.98
C HIS A 220 8.83 17.41 -8.05
N ALA A 221 8.53 16.18 -7.62
CA ALA A 221 7.95 15.21 -8.54
C ALA A 221 6.62 15.75 -9.10
N GLU A 222 6.41 15.59 -10.40
CA GLU A 222 5.18 15.90 -11.14
C GLU A 222 4.50 14.60 -11.59
N SER A 223 5.28 13.65 -12.10
CA SER A 223 4.82 12.29 -12.39
C SER A 223 5.88 11.25 -12.09
N MET A 224 5.44 10.04 -11.78
CA MET A 224 6.28 8.88 -11.54
C MET A 224 5.64 7.65 -12.16
N GLU A 225 6.39 6.92 -12.97
CA GLU A 225 6.00 5.68 -13.61
C GLU A 225 6.87 4.54 -13.06
N GLU A 226 6.25 3.43 -12.67
CA GLU A 226 6.93 2.33 -11.99
C GLU A 226 6.46 0.98 -12.52
N ASP A 227 7.43 0.07 -12.75
CA ASP A 227 7.22 -1.37 -12.93
C ASP A 227 7.52 -2.07 -11.60
N THR A 228 6.57 -2.01 -10.68
CA THR A 228 6.69 -2.56 -9.33
C THR A 228 6.77 -4.08 -9.30
N ARG A 229 6.34 -4.75 -10.37
CA ARG A 229 6.42 -6.21 -10.53
C ARG A 229 7.63 -6.68 -11.35
N HIS A 230 8.43 -5.75 -11.87
CA HIS A 230 9.64 -6.01 -12.68
C HIS A 230 9.35 -6.95 -13.87
N THR A 231 8.31 -6.62 -14.63
CA THR A 231 7.84 -7.42 -15.78
C THR A 231 8.23 -6.84 -17.15
N GLY A 232 8.92 -5.69 -17.16
CA GLY A 232 9.18 -4.85 -18.31
C GLY A 232 7.99 -3.96 -18.71
N ARG A 233 6.98 -3.81 -17.83
CA ARG A 233 5.76 -3.04 -18.09
C ARG A 233 5.41 -2.17 -16.90
N ILE A 234 5.29 -0.87 -17.13
CA ILE A 234 4.81 0.07 -16.11
C ILE A 234 3.44 -0.37 -15.62
N ASP A 235 3.31 -0.63 -14.32
CA ASP A 235 2.07 -1.01 -13.65
C ASP A 235 1.50 0.11 -12.78
N ARG A 236 2.33 1.02 -12.29
CA ARG A 236 1.91 2.15 -11.46
C ARG A 236 2.29 3.48 -12.06
N ILE A 237 1.34 4.41 -12.11
CA ILE A 237 1.55 5.79 -12.55
C ILE A 237 1.01 6.73 -11.46
N SER A 238 1.91 7.45 -10.82
CA SER A 238 1.59 8.46 -9.81
C SER A 238 1.71 9.86 -10.40
N THR A 239 0.73 10.71 -10.17
CA THR A 239 0.72 12.14 -10.52
C THR A 239 0.72 12.96 -9.24
N PHE A 240 1.55 13.99 -9.22
CA PHE A 240 1.78 14.85 -8.06
C PHE A 240 1.52 16.31 -8.41
N HIS A 241 1.18 17.12 -7.40
CA HIS A 241 1.12 18.57 -7.50
C HIS A 241 1.87 19.17 -6.31
N ALA A 242 2.90 19.97 -6.60
CA ALA A 242 3.81 20.53 -5.58
C ALA A 242 4.38 19.45 -4.62
N GLY A 243 4.69 18.27 -5.17
CA GLY A 243 5.23 17.14 -4.42
C GLY A 243 4.21 16.30 -3.63
N LEU A 244 2.93 16.70 -3.58
CA LEU A 244 1.87 15.91 -2.95
C LEU A 244 1.17 15.03 -4.00
N PRO A 245 0.85 13.76 -3.70
CA PRO A 245 0.11 12.93 -4.62
C PRO A 245 -1.29 13.51 -4.85
N VAL A 246 -1.76 13.47 -6.10
CA VAL A 246 -3.12 13.87 -6.49
C VAL A 246 -3.88 12.74 -7.16
N ARG A 247 -3.17 11.83 -7.84
CA ARG A 247 -3.75 10.67 -8.52
C ARG A 247 -2.73 9.55 -8.64
N VAL A 248 -3.15 8.32 -8.39
CA VAL A 248 -2.39 7.10 -8.68
C VAL A 248 -3.26 6.19 -9.54
N ILE A 249 -2.68 5.63 -10.59
CA ILE A 249 -3.31 4.64 -11.47
C ILE A 249 -2.47 3.36 -11.38
N TYR A 250 -3.09 2.21 -11.14
CA TYR A 250 -2.40 0.97 -10.79
C TYR A 250 -3.06 -0.27 -11.41
N ASP A 251 -2.21 -1.12 -12.00
CA ASP A 251 -2.53 -2.49 -12.47
C ASP A 251 -2.23 -3.46 -11.33
N ALA A 252 -3.24 -3.73 -10.51
CA ALA A 252 -3.07 -4.43 -9.23
C ALA A 252 -2.96 -5.94 -9.41
N ASP A 253 -3.63 -6.50 -10.41
CA ASP A 253 -3.64 -7.95 -10.69
C ASP A 253 -2.57 -8.41 -11.68
N GLY A 254 -1.95 -7.48 -12.42
CA GLY A 254 -0.89 -7.78 -13.37
C GLY A 254 -1.33 -8.20 -14.76
N ASP A 255 -2.58 -7.93 -15.12
CA ASP A 255 -3.13 -8.29 -16.42
C ASP A 255 -2.80 -7.28 -17.55
N GLY A 256 -2.17 -6.15 -17.21
CA GLY A 256 -1.77 -5.08 -18.12
C GLY A 256 -2.80 -3.97 -18.31
N PHE A 257 -3.98 -4.09 -17.71
CA PHE A 257 -4.96 -3.01 -17.56
C PHE A 257 -4.75 -2.33 -16.20
N LYS A 258 -4.97 -1.02 -16.12
CA LYS A 258 -4.86 -0.30 -14.84
C LYS A 258 -6.25 0.05 -14.35
N GLU A 259 -6.88 -0.93 -13.74
CA GLU A 259 -8.22 -0.91 -13.18
C GLU A 259 -8.32 0.03 -11.98
N THR A 260 -7.28 0.15 -11.17
CA THR A 260 -7.34 0.90 -9.92
C THR A 260 -6.94 2.36 -10.14
N VAL A 261 -7.81 3.30 -9.74
CA VAL A 261 -7.51 4.73 -9.72
C VAL A 261 -7.78 5.29 -8.32
N THR A 262 -6.75 5.78 -7.65
CA THR A 262 -6.84 6.45 -6.35
C THR A 262 -6.65 7.96 -6.53
N LEU A 263 -7.55 8.75 -5.97
CA LEU A 263 -7.52 10.21 -5.94
C LEU A 263 -7.18 10.70 -4.54
N PHE A 264 -6.39 11.77 -4.48
CA PHE A 264 -5.89 12.34 -3.25
C PHE A 264 -6.30 13.82 -3.16
N GLU A 265 -6.65 14.26 -1.95
CA GLU A 265 -6.90 15.66 -1.61
C GLU A 265 -5.95 16.07 -0.49
N GLU A 266 -5.18 17.13 -0.70
CA GLU A 266 -4.10 17.56 0.22
C GLU A 266 -3.10 16.44 0.58
N GLY A 267 -2.88 15.50 -0.36
CA GLY A 267 -1.99 14.35 -0.19
C GLY A 267 -2.59 13.17 0.56
N ARG A 268 -3.88 13.21 0.94
CA ARG A 268 -4.61 12.11 1.60
C ARG A 268 -5.56 11.43 0.64
N ALA A 269 -5.64 10.11 0.66
CA ALA A 269 -6.57 9.37 -0.18
C ALA A 269 -8.02 9.76 0.18
N CYS A 270 -8.81 10.17 -0.82
CA CYS A 270 -10.23 10.54 -0.63
C CYS A 270 -11.18 9.62 -1.40
N ARG A 271 -10.75 9.08 -2.54
CA ARG A 271 -11.56 8.16 -3.35
C ARG A 271 -10.66 7.16 -4.10
N GLN A 272 -11.07 5.90 -4.16
CA GLN A 272 -10.49 4.89 -5.05
C GLN A 272 -11.59 4.27 -5.91
N THR A 273 -11.28 3.96 -7.15
CA THR A 273 -12.20 3.28 -8.07
C THR A 273 -11.52 2.11 -8.75
N GLU A 274 -12.27 1.04 -9.04
CA GLU A 274 -11.78 -0.15 -9.75
C GLU A 274 -12.74 -0.50 -10.90
N ASP A 275 -12.21 -0.72 -12.11
CA ASP A 275 -12.93 -1.15 -13.32
C ASP A 275 -12.58 -2.63 -13.60
N LEU A 276 -13.43 -3.54 -13.14
CA LEU A 276 -13.21 -4.98 -13.16
C LEU A 276 -13.57 -5.59 -14.53
N ASN A 277 -14.50 -4.99 -15.26
CA ASN A 277 -14.96 -5.49 -16.56
C ASN A 277 -14.28 -4.81 -17.78
N ARG A 278 -13.46 -3.78 -17.54
CA ARG A 278 -12.69 -2.98 -18.51
C ARG A 278 -13.58 -2.20 -19.49
N ASP A 279 -14.76 -1.78 -19.07
CA ASP A 279 -15.69 -1.00 -19.89
C ASP A 279 -15.47 0.52 -19.79
N GLY A 280 -14.54 0.96 -18.93
CA GLY A 280 -14.21 2.36 -18.66
C GLY A 280 -15.09 3.03 -17.61
N ARG A 281 -16.00 2.28 -16.97
CA ARG A 281 -16.80 2.70 -15.82
C ARG A 281 -16.33 1.91 -14.60
N PRO A 282 -16.21 2.56 -13.44
CA PRO A 282 -15.79 1.86 -12.25
C PRO A 282 -16.93 1.00 -11.69
N ASP A 283 -16.63 -0.27 -11.44
CA ASP A 283 -17.52 -1.23 -10.79
C ASP A 283 -17.47 -1.10 -9.26
N VAL A 284 -16.31 -0.72 -8.72
CA VAL A 284 -16.12 -0.46 -7.28
C VAL A 284 -15.72 1.00 -7.08
N THR A 285 -16.36 1.68 -6.13
CA THR A 285 -15.95 3.00 -5.64
C THR A 285 -15.82 3.00 -4.12
N ILE A 286 -14.61 3.25 -3.62
CA ILE A 286 -14.26 3.34 -2.21
C ILE A 286 -14.10 4.81 -1.85
N TYR A 287 -14.76 5.25 -0.78
CA TYR A 287 -14.65 6.58 -0.19
C TYR A 287 -13.91 6.47 1.14
N PHE A 288 -12.93 7.36 1.34
CA PHE A 288 -12.12 7.40 2.56
C PHE A 288 -12.47 8.62 3.41
N ASN A 289 -12.42 8.45 4.73
CA ASN A 289 -12.59 9.55 5.68
C ASN A 289 -11.30 10.38 5.82
N ALA A 290 -11.33 11.44 6.62
CA ALA A 290 -10.17 12.33 6.83
C ALA A 290 -8.94 11.65 7.47
N GLY A 291 -9.12 10.46 8.06
CA GLY A 291 -8.07 9.58 8.58
C GLY A 291 -7.61 8.48 7.62
N GLU A 292 -8.03 8.55 6.34
CA GLU A 292 -7.71 7.58 5.28
C GLU A 292 -8.24 6.16 5.54
N GLU A 293 -9.25 6.03 6.40
CA GLU A 293 -9.97 4.79 6.63
C GLU A 293 -11.20 4.73 5.70
N LYS A 294 -11.61 3.53 5.30
CA LYS A 294 -12.84 3.34 4.52
C LYS A 294 -14.04 3.91 5.28
N GLU A 295 -14.82 4.77 4.64
CA GLU A 295 -16.09 5.28 5.14
C GLU A 295 -17.26 4.57 4.46
N ARG A 296 -17.15 4.41 3.13
CA ARG A 296 -18.21 3.85 2.30
C ARG A 296 -17.62 3.14 1.09
N VAL A 297 -18.23 2.03 0.68
CA VAL A 297 -17.91 1.35 -0.58
C VAL A 297 -19.20 1.16 -1.37
N GLU A 298 -19.16 1.46 -2.66
CA GLU A 298 -20.22 1.27 -3.64
C GLU A 298 -19.75 0.21 -4.64
N MET A 299 -20.54 -0.82 -4.90
CA MET A 299 -20.19 -1.92 -5.79
C MET A 299 -21.33 -2.23 -6.77
N ASP A 300 -20.97 -2.40 -8.04
CA ASP A 300 -21.73 -3.09 -9.07
C ASP A 300 -21.26 -4.55 -9.08
N THR A 301 -22.02 -5.43 -8.45
CA THR A 301 -21.61 -6.81 -8.19
C THR A 301 -21.86 -7.70 -9.40
N ASP A 302 -22.85 -7.36 -10.24
CA ASP A 302 -23.21 -8.11 -11.44
C ASP A 302 -22.65 -7.50 -12.75
N LEU A 303 -21.94 -6.36 -12.65
CA LEU A 303 -21.24 -5.65 -13.72
C LEU A 303 -22.19 -5.12 -14.81
N ASN A 304 -23.40 -4.72 -14.41
CA ASN A 304 -24.44 -4.23 -15.33
C ASN A 304 -24.41 -2.70 -15.59
N GLY A 305 -23.51 -1.99 -14.93
CA GLY A 305 -23.34 -0.54 -14.93
C GLY A 305 -24.16 0.20 -13.86
N ARG A 306 -24.71 -0.49 -12.87
CA ARG A 306 -25.49 0.08 -11.76
C ARG A 306 -24.99 -0.48 -10.44
N ILE A 307 -24.75 0.41 -9.48
CA ILE A 307 -24.42 0.01 -8.12
C ILE A 307 -25.62 -0.74 -7.51
N ASP A 308 -25.37 -1.93 -6.99
CA ASP A 308 -26.35 -2.79 -6.30
C ASP A 308 -26.01 -3.01 -4.83
N THR A 309 -24.78 -2.70 -4.40
CA THR A 309 -24.30 -2.94 -3.03
C THR A 309 -23.60 -1.71 -2.46
N TRP A 310 -23.97 -1.34 -1.23
CA TRP A 310 -23.36 -0.24 -0.47
C TRP A 310 -22.90 -0.73 0.90
N GLU A 311 -21.61 -0.61 1.18
CA GLU A 311 -21.04 -0.88 2.49
C GLU A 311 -20.74 0.43 3.24
N TYR A 312 -20.99 0.43 4.54
CA TYR A 312 -20.75 1.58 5.41
C TYR A 312 -19.92 1.16 6.60
N TYR A 313 -18.86 1.93 6.85
CA TYR A 313 -17.86 1.66 7.87
C TYR A 313 -17.91 2.74 8.94
N LYS A 314 -17.64 2.33 10.19
CA LYS A 314 -17.54 3.22 11.33
C LYS A 314 -16.38 2.78 12.22
N ASP A 315 -15.48 3.71 12.53
CA ASP A 315 -14.26 3.44 13.33
C ASP A 315 -13.45 2.27 12.73
N GLY A 316 -13.31 2.23 11.40
CA GLY A 316 -12.63 1.18 10.64
C GLY A 316 -13.39 -0.16 10.51
N LEU A 317 -14.55 -0.32 11.16
CA LEU A 317 -15.30 -1.58 11.17
C LEU A 317 -16.56 -1.50 10.30
N LEU A 318 -16.89 -2.59 9.59
CA LEU A 318 -18.13 -2.68 8.83
C LEU A 318 -19.32 -2.55 9.79
N ALA A 319 -20.15 -1.52 9.58
CA ALA A 319 -21.31 -1.22 10.41
C ALA A 319 -22.62 -1.64 9.73
N ARG A 320 -22.68 -1.49 8.40
CA ARG A 320 -23.90 -1.75 7.63
C ARG A 320 -23.60 -2.09 6.18
N VAL A 321 -24.40 -2.98 5.61
CA VAL A 321 -24.45 -3.26 4.16
C VAL A 321 -25.88 -3.04 3.70
N GLU A 322 -26.07 -2.34 2.58
CA GLU A 322 -27.34 -2.19 1.87
C GLU A 322 -27.23 -2.85 0.50
N LYS A 323 -28.31 -3.48 0.04
CA LYS A 323 -28.36 -4.13 -1.27
C LYS A 323 -29.66 -3.85 -2.02
N ASP A 324 -29.57 -3.79 -3.34
CA ASP A 324 -30.67 -3.86 -4.31
C ASP A 324 -30.62 -5.25 -4.96
N ASP A 325 -31.12 -6.26 -4.24
CA ASP A 325 -31.04 -7.67 -4.67
C ASP A 325 -31.83 -7.94 -5.98
N GLU A 326 -32.78 -7.06 -6.34
CA GLU A 326 -33.64 -7.13 -7.52
C GLU A 326 -33.16 -6.28 -8.70
N GLY A 327 -32.17 -5.40 -8.50
CA GLY A 327 -31.64 -4.50 -9.54
C GLY A 327 -32.61 -3.43 -10.02
N ASN A 328 -33.56 -3.02 -9.18
CA ASN A 328 -34.64 -2.09 -9.55
C ASN A 328 -34.33 -0.61 -9.20
N GLY A 329 -33.17 -0.35 -8.60
CA GLY A 329 -32.70 0.95 -8.11
C GLY A 329 -33.15 1.31 -6.70
N LYS A 330 -33.80 0.38 -5.97
CA LYS A 330 -34.21 0.56 -4.58
C LYS A 330 -33.51 -0.46 -3.69
N ILE A 331 -33.16 -0.04 -2.48
CA ILE A 331 -32.55 -0.93 -1.51
C ILE A 331 -33.62 -1.89 -0.98
N SER A 332 -33.47 -3.18 -1.24
CA SER A 332 -34.35 -4.23 -0.74
C SER A 332 -33.84 -4.92 0.52
N SER A 333 -32.55 -4.80 0.85
CA SER A 333 -32.05 -5.37 2.10
C SER A 333 -31.01 -4.49 2.82
N LYS A 334 -31.05 -4.51 4.16
CA LYS A 334 -30.05 -3.82 5.00
C LYS A 334 -29.57 -4.72 6.13
N ILE A 335 -28.28 -5.01 6.14
CA ILE A 335 -27.60 -5.86 7.13
C ILE A 335 -26.82 -4.97 8.09
N PHE A 336 -26.96 -5.19 9.39
CA PHE A 336 -26.29 -4.44 10.44
C PHE A 336 -25.32 -5.32 11.22
N TYR A 337 -24.16 -4.73 11.52
CA TYR A 337 -23.05 -5.39 12.17
C TYR A 337 -22.71 -4.69 13.48
N ARG A 338 -22.28 -5.47 14.47
CA ARG A 338 -21.77 -5.01 15.76
C ARG A 338 -20.64 -5.94 16.18
N ASN A 339 -19.47 -5.38 16.47
CA ASN A 339 -18.26 -6.17 16.76
C ASN A 339 -18.02 -7.23 15.66
N GLU A 340 -18.10 -6.80 14.40
CA GLU A 340 -17.89 -7.62 13.19
C GLU A 340 -18.89 -8.79 13.00
N LYS A 341 -19.91 -8.89 13.86
CA LYS A 341 -20.96 -9.91 13.76
C LYS A 341 -22.27 -9.28 13.31
N LYS A 342 -22.90 -9.92 12.33
CA LYS A 342 -24.28 -9.62 11.93
C LYS A 342 -25.20 -9.79 13.15
N TYR A 343 -25.94 -8.74 13.50
CA TYR A 343 -26.92 -8.80 14.60
C TYR A 343 -28.36 -8.52 14.13
N ARG A 344 -28.54 -7.81 13.00
CA ARG A 344 -29.84 -7.50 12.43
C ARG A 344 -29.80 -7.50 10.90
N LEU A 345 -30.86 -7.96 10.26
CA LEU A 345 -31.14 -7.78 8.83
C LEU A 345 -32.59 -7.30 8.68
N VAL A 346 -32.84 -6.36 7.79
CA VAL A 346 -34.19 -6.01 7.34
C VAL A 346 -34.34 -6.23 5.85
N ARG A 347 -35.52 -6.66 5.40
CA ARG A 347 -35.84 -6.84 3.97
C ARG A 347 -37.16 -6.18 3.59
N ASP A 348 -37.17 -5.58 2.42
CA ASP A 348 -38.32 -5.11 1.66
C ASP A 348 -38.71 -6.25 0.71
N GLU A 349 -39.81 -6.96 0.97
CA GLU A 349 -40.19 -8.11 0.12
C GLU A 349 -41.01 -7.68 -1.10
N ASP A 350 -41.77 -6.59 -1.00
CA ASP A 350 -42.68 -6.12 -2.04
C ASP A 350 -42.14 -4.94 -2.87
N ASN A 351 -40.94 -4.45 -2.53
CA ASN A 351 -40.20 -3.38 -3.21
C ASN A 351 -40.92 -2.02 -3.22
N ASP A 352 -41.82 -1.79 -2.27
CA ASP A 352 -42.51 -0.51 -2.14
C ASP A 352 -41.64 0.56 -1.41
N GLY A 353 -40.43 0.19 -0.99
CA GLY A 353 -39.49 0.99 -0.19
C GLY A 353 -39.66 0.78 1.31
N ARG A 354 -40.46 -0.20 1.70
CA ARG A 354 -40.73 -0.57 3.07
C ARG A 354 -39.92 -1.79 3.49
N PHE A 355 -40.07 -2.25 4.73
CA PHE A 355 -39.13 -3.23 5.30
C PHE A 355 -39.90 -4.05 6.32
N GLU A 356 -40.61 -5.06 5.83
CA GLU A 356 -41.62 -5.83 6.56
C GLU A 356 -40.94 -6.90 7.40
N ILE A 357 -39.83 -7.45 6.89
CA ILE A 357 -39.13 -8.55 7.54
C ILE A 357 -37.94 -8.01 8.32
N THR A 358 -37.90 -8.28 9.63
CA THR A 358 -36.70 -8.08 10.47
C THR A 358 -36.18 -9.42 10.99
N GLN A 359 -34.90 -9.72 10.75
CA GLN A 359 -34.21 -10.86 11.33
C GLN A 359 -33.18 -10.40 12.36
N TRP A 360 -33.28 -10.91 13.58
CA TRP A 360 -32.35 -10.68 14.70
C TRP A 360 -31.46 -11.91 14.93
N PHE A 361 -30.17 -11.68 15.19
CA PHE A 361 -29.16 -12.75 15.37
C PHE A 361 -28.51 -12.71 16.76
N ASP A 362 -28.95 -11.80 17.64
CA ASP A 362 -28.39 -11.55 18.97
C ASP A 362 -29.40 -11.81 20.12
N ARG A 363 -30.49 -12.53 19.83
CA ARG A 363 -31.60 -12.80 20.76
C ARG A 363 -31.47 -14.18 21.42
N SER A 364 -30.52 -14.32 22.35
CA SER A 364 -30.39 -15.55 23.17
C SER A 364 -31.72 -15.91 23.86
N PRO A 365 -32.15 -17.19 23.89
CA PRO A 365 -31.42 -18.42 23.52
C PRO A 365 -31.53 -18.82 22.04
N TRP A 366 -32.14 -18.00 21.21
CA TRP A 366 -32.38 -18.27 19.79
C TRP A 366 -31.15 -17.96 18.95
N SER A 367 -30.92 -18.76 17.91
CA SER A 367 -29.89 -18.46 16.90
C SER A 367 -30.37 -17.40 15.91
N MET A 368 -31.69 -17.29 15.71
CA MET A 368 -32.31 -16.23 14.92
C MET A 368 -33.76 -16.05 15.39
N VAL A 369 -34.22 -14.80 15.42
CA VAL A 369 -35.64 -14.45 15.56
C VAL A 369 -36.02 -13.64 14.33
N MET A 370 -37.04 -14.09 13.60
CA MET A 370 -37.60 -13.38 12.46
C MET A 370 -38.93 -12.77 12.89
N GLU A 371 -39.13 -11.50 12.58
CA GLU A 371 -40.34 -10.72 12.78
C GLU A 371 -40.85 -10.28 11.41
N VAL A 372 -42.15 -10.41 11.17
CA VAL A 372 -42.87 -9.90 10.00
C VAL A 372 -43.84 -8.85 10.52
N ASP A 373 -43.66 -7.61 10.06
CA ASP A 373 -44.42 -6.41 10.41
C ASP A 373 -44.92 -5.78 9.10
N ALA A 374 -46.03 -6.31 8.57
CA ALA A 374 -46.58 -5.98 7.27
C ALA A 374 -47.23 -4.59 7.28
N ASP A 375 -47.86 -4.18 8.39
CA ASP A 375 -48.59 -2.93 8.48
C ASP A 375 -47.78 -1.75 9.08
N ARG A 376 -46.65 -2.04 9.73
CA ARG A 376 -45.66 -1.10 10.29
C ARG A 376 -46.11 -0.35 11.52
N ASP A 377 -47.01 -0.94 12.29
CA ASP A 377 -47.39 -0.42 13.60
C ASP A 377 -46.32 -0.71 14.68
N LYS A 378 -45.27 -1.48 14.33
CA LYS A 378 -44.18 -1.99 15.19
C LYS A 378 -44.57 -3.16 16.09
N ASN A 379 -45.72 -3.76 15.86
CA ASN A 379 -46.21 -4.99 16.45
C ASN A 379 -46.21 -6.06 15.34
N PRO A 380 -45.16 -6.89 15.26
CA PRO A 380 -45.08 -7.89 14.20
C PRO A 380 -46.26 -8.87 14.24
N GLU A 381 -46.97 -9.02 13.13
CA GLU A 381 -48.05 -10.02 12.94
C GLU A 381 -47.50 -11.45 12.91
N GLY A 382 -46.19 -11.61 12.67
CA GLY A 382 -45.55 -12.92 12.67
C GLY A 382 -44.21 -12.93 13.40
N ARG A 383 -43.97 -13.92 14.25
CA ARG A 383 -42.66 -14.19 14.85
C ARG A 383 -42.25 -15.64 14.70
N CYS A 384 -41.06 -15.88 14.16
CA CYS A 384 -40.46 -17.19 14.01
C CYS A 384 -39.12 -17.27 14.76
N TYR A 385 -38.99 -18.24 15.65
CA TYR A 385 -37.81 -18.42 16.50
C TYR A 385 -37.05 -19.68 16.12
N TYR A 386 -35.76 -19.53 15.89
CA TYR A 386 -34.90 -20.59 15.38
C TYR A 386 -33.80 -20.95 16.38
N LYS A 387 -33.44 -22.22 16.45
CA LYS A 387 -32.28 -22.70 17.20
C LYS A 387 -31.44 -23.62 16.32
N LYS A 388 -30.18 -23.25 16.09
CA LYS A 388 -29.28 -23.92 15.14
C LYS A 388 -29.93 -24.03 13.74
N ASN A 389 -30.54 -22.94 13.28
CA ASN A 389 -31.26 -22.83 12.01
C ASN A 389 -32.51 -23.72 11.84
N VAL A 390 -32.97 -24.40 12.89
CA VAL A 390 -34.24 -25.13 12.86
C VAL A 390 -35.32 -24.30 13.55
N LEU A 391 -36.49 -24.16 12.94
CA LEU A 391 -37.66 -23.50 13.53
C LEU A 391 -38.07 -24.25 14.80
N ARG A 392 -38.37 -23.53 15.87
CA ARG A 392 -38.75 -24.09 17.18
C ARG A 392 -40.06 -23.56 17.70
N LEU A 393 -40.37 -22.31 17.36
CA LEU A 393 -41.58 -21.63 17.76
C LEU A 393 -42.00 -20.71 16.62
N ARG A 394 -43.29 -20.71 16.30
CA ARG A 394 -43.93 -19.73 15.43
C ARG A 394 -45.11 -19.14 16.16
N GLU A 395 -45.26 -17.82 16.06
CA GLU A 395 -46.37 -17.05 16.61
C GLU A 395 -46.97 -16.23 15.47
N ILE A 396 -48.29 -16.21 15.34
CA ILE A 396 -49.04 -15.39 14.39
C ILE A 396 -50.10 -14.63 15.16
N ASP A 397 -50.18 -13.33 14.90
CA ASP A 397 -51.17 -12.36 15.39
C ASP A 397 -51.89 -11.84 14.14
N GLU A 398 -52.99 -12.50 13.78
CA GLU A 398 -53.79 -12.23 12.58
C GLU A 398 -54.67 -11.00 12.74
N ASP A 399 -55.10 -10.69 13.96
CA ASP A 399 -55.98 -9.56 14.24
C ASP A 399 -55.24 -8.27 14.65
N GLY A 400 -53.94 -8.36 14.91
CA GLY A 400 -53.07 -7.23 15.24
C GLY A 400 -53.27 -6.71 16.66
N ASP A 401 -53.81 -7.51 17.58
CA ASP A 401 -54.07 -7.09 18.96
C ASP A 401 -52.83 -7.13 19.86
N GLY A 402 -51.71 -7.66 19.35
CA GLY A 402 -50.43 -7.82 20.03
C GLY A 402 -50.26 -9.18 20.74
N ASN A 403 -51.29 -10.02 20.76
CA ASN A 403 -51.28 -11.38 21.26
C ASN A 403 -51.38 -12.36 20.09
N PRO A 404 -50.66 -13.50 20.13
CA PRO A 404 -50.76 -14.47 19.06
C PRO A 404 -52.12 -15.18 19.08
N ASP A 405 -52.77 -15.25 17.93
CA ASP A 405 -53.91 -16.11 17.62
C ASP A 405 -53.49 -17.56 17.35
N LEU A 406 -52.23 -17.76 16.94
CA LEU A 406 -51.65 -19.06 16.71
C LEU A 406 -50.24 -19.14 17.27
N ARG A 407 -49.95 -20.21 18.00
CA ARG A 407 -48.62 -20.56 18.51
C ARG A 407 -48.28 -22.02 18.23
N GLU A 408 -47.30 -22.24 17.37
CA GLU A 408 -46.83 -23.58 16.98
C GLU A 408 -45.44 -23.87 17.56
N HIS A 409 -45.28 -25.06 18.13
CA HIS A 409 -44.00 -25.56 18.65
C HIS A 409 -43.48 -26.72 17.80
N PHE A 410 -42.18 -26.70 17.55
CA PHE A 410 -41.50 -27.68 16.70
C PHE A 410 -40.42 -28.42 17.49
N ASP A 411 -40.27 -29.72 17.23
CA ASP A 411 -39.24 -30.58 17.83
C ASP A 411 -37.84 -30.27 17.29
N ALA A 412 -36.84 -31.09 17.67
CA ALA A 412 -35.44 -30.87 17.33
C ALA A 412 -35.15 -30.91 15.82
N GLU A 413 -35.95 -31.68 15.09
CA GLU A 413 -35.91 -31.93 13.66
C GLU A 413 -36.76 -30.93 12.86
N GLY A 414 -37.58 -30.12 13.54
CA GLY A 414 -38.43 -29.10 12.93
C GLY A 414 -39.83 -29.61 12.57
N LYS A 415 -40.26 -30.73 13.16
CA LYS A 415 -41.63 -31.24 13.00
C LYS A 415 -42.56 -30.59 14.03
N LEU A 416 -43.78 -30.29 13.62
CA LEU A 416 -44.82 -29.76 14.49
C LEU A 416 -45.17 -30.79 15.57
N VAL A 417 -45.12 -30.38 16.83
CA VAL A 417 -45.48 -31.25 17.98
C VAL A 417 -46.66 -30.72 18.78
N LYS A 418 -46.87 -29.40 18.75
CA LYS A 418 -47.95 -28.74 19.48
C LYS A 418 -48.38 -27.49 18.71
N SER A 419 -49.68 -27.33 18.50
CA SER A 419 -50.28 -26.09 18.01
C SER A 419 -51.25 -25.56 19.06
N GLN A 420 -51.25 -24.27 19.31
CA GLN A 420 -52.18 -23.59 20.20
C GLN A 420 -52.84 -22.50 19.39
N GLU A 421 -54.15 -22.50 19.31
CA GLU A 421 -54.89 -21.56 18.46
C GLU A 421 -56.08 -20.98 19.23
N ARG A 422 -56.52 -19.82 18.76
CA ARG A 422 -57.79 -19.23 19.14
C ARG A 422 -58.90 -19.90 18.34
N HIS A 423 -59.86 -20.50 19.03
CA HIS A 423 -61.00 -21.22 18.46
C HIS A 423 -62.31 -20.47 18.73
N GLU A 424 -62.77 -20.42 19.98
CA GLU A 424 -63.99 -19.70 20.37
C GLU A 424 -63.70 -18.45 21.23
N ALA A 425 -62.61 -18.46 22.00
CA ALA A 425 -62.26 -17.38 22.90
C ALA A 425 -61.77 -16.11 22.17
N VAL A 426 -62.14 -14.92 22.69
CA VAL A 426 -61.85 -13.63 22.03
C VAL A 426 -60.49 -13.04 22.40
N ASP A 427 -59.84 -13.46 23.49
CA ASP A 427 -58.59 -12.86 23.98
C ASP A 427 -57.49 -13.87 24.41
N ARG A 428 -57.67 -15.17 24.12
CA ARG A 428 -56.72 -16.22 24.49
C ARG A 428 -56.72 -17.39 23.52
N LEU A 429 -55.63 -18.16 23.56
CA LEU A 429 -55.52 -19.47 22.94
C LEU A 429 -56.26 -20.49 23.82
N ASP A 430 -57.41 -20.97 23.36
CA ASP A 430 -58.32 -21.85 24.08
C ASP A 430 -58.27 -23.30 23.62
N ILE A 431 -57.74 -23.61 22.42
CA ILE A 431 -57.51 -24.99 22.00
C ILE A 431 -56.03 -25.29 21.76
N THR A 432 -55.60 -26.48 22.16
CA THR A 432 -54.23 -26.99 22.01
C THR A 432 -54.23 -28.36 21.36
N TRP A 433 -53.65 -28.45 20.17
CA TRP A 433 -53.43 -29.68 19.42
C TRP A 433 -52.05 -30.30 19.72
N PHE A 434 -51.98 -31.62 19.79
CA PHE A 434 -50.75 -32.40 19.94
C PHE A 434 -50.59 -33.37 18.78
N TYR A 435 -49.37 -33.44 18.25
CA TYR A 435 -49.04 -34.22 17.05
C TYR A 435 -48.02 -35.31 17.35
N ASN A 436 -48.13 -36.43 16.64
CA ASN A 436 -47.12 -37.48 16.66
C ASN A 436 -45.94 -37.18 15.72
N GLN A 437 -44.97 -38.09 15.68
CA GLN A 437 -43.77 -37.95 14.84
C GLN A 437 -44.04 -38.04 13.33
N ASP A 438 -45.21 -38.54 12.94
CA ASP A 438 -45.67 -38.61 11.55
C ASP A 438 -46.48 -37.37 11.14
N GLY A 439 -46.70 -36.41 12.07
CA GLY A 439 -47.45 -35.17 11.84
C GLY A 439 -48.96 -35.33 11.97
N GLU A 440 -49.43 -36.45 12.52
CA GLU A 440 -50.86 -36.71 12.73
C GLU A 440 -51.28 -36.17 14.10
N ALA A 441 -52.42 -35.46 14.15
CA ALA A 441 -53.03 -35.08 15.41
C ALA A 441 -53.41 -36.34 16.20
N ILE A 442 -53.00 -36.39 17.48
CA ILE A 442 -53.32 -37.48 18.40
C ILE A 442 -54.23 -37.03 19.54
N ARG A 443 -54.25 -35.72 19.83
CA ARG A 443 -55.05 -35.14 20.90
C ARG A 443 -55.29 -33.65 20.68
N ALA A 444 -56.47 -33.17 21.02
CA ALA A 444 -56.72 -31.74 21.24
C ALA A 444 -57.26 -31.51 22.66
N GLU A 445 -56.95 -30.37 23.26
CA GLU A 445 -57.37 -29.96 24.59
C GLU A 445 -57.96 -28.54 24.50
N GLU A 446 -59.19 -28.34 24.96
CA GLU A 446 -59.92 -27.07 24.88
C GLU A 446 -60.30 -26.53 26.28
N ASP A 447 -60.06 -25.24 26.52
CA ASP A 447 -60.39 -24.46 27.74
C ASP A 447 -61.45 -23.39 27.40
N HIS A 448 -62.70 -23.84 27.36
CA HIS A 448 -63.86 -23.00 27.04
C HIS A 448 -64.13 -21.98 28.16
N SER A 449 -63.93 -22.36 29.42
CA SER A 449 -64.20 -21.54 30.60
C SER A 449 -63.18 -20.42 30.81
N GLY A 450 -61.95 -20.61 30.35
CA GLY A 450 -60.83 -19.67 30.45
C GLY A 450 -60.16 -19.62 31.82
N ASP A 451 -60.32 -20.68 32.60
CA ASP A 451 -59.73 -20.77 33.94
C ASP A 451 -58.30 -21.37 33.92
N GLY A 452 -57.82 -21.75 32.74
CA GLY A 452 -56.50 -22.36 32.51
C GLY A 452 -56.49 -23.88 32.71
N ARG A 453 -57.65 -24.50 32.91
CA ARG A 453 -57.83 -25.96 32.95
C ARG A 453 -58.52 -26.41 31.67
N VAL A 454 -58.27 -27.65 31.28
CA VAL A 454 -58.90 -28.22 30.10
C VAL A 454 -60.32 -28.63 30.47
N ASP A 455 -61.29 -28.16 29.70
CA ASP A 455 -62.69 -28.55 29.81
C ASP A 455 -63.00 -29.72 28.88
N THR A 456 -62.40 -29.77 27.69
CA THR A 456 -62.65 -30.85 26.72
C THR A 456 -61.36 -31.45 26.16
N TRP A 457 -61.27 -32.78 26.14
CA TRP A 457 -60.21 -33.54 25.50
C TRP A 457 -60.76 -34.29 24.28
N TYR A 458 -60.11 -34.13 23.14
CA TYR A 458 -60.40 -34.90 21.92
C TYR A 458 -59.25 -35.86 21.65
N HIS A 459 -59.53 -37.11 21.34
CA HIS A 459 -58.53 -38.14 21.02
C HIS A 459 -58.65 -38.60 19.58
N TYR A 460 -57.50 -38.72 18.91
CA TYR A 460 -57.44 -39.06 17.49
C TYR A 460 -56.53 -40.26 17.23
N GLN A 461 -56.90 -41.10 16.26
CA GLN A 461 -56.07 -42.18 15.76
C GLN A 461 -56.16 -42.25 14.23
N ASN A 462 -55.03 -42.21 13.53
CA ASN A 462 -54.96 -42.18 12.07
C ASN A 462 -55.85 -41.07 11.45
N GLY A 463 -55.89 -39.90 12.10
CA GLY A 463 -56.69 -38.74 11.67
C GLY A 463 -58.19 -38.84 11.91
N ARG A 464 -58.68 -39.83 12.68
CA ARG A 464 -60.11 -39.98 13.03
C ARG A 464 -60.34 -39.76 14.51
N LEU A 465 -61.45 -39.11 14.88
CA LEU A 465 -61.88 -38.94 16.26
C LEU A 465 -62.26 -40.30 16.86
N THR A 466 -61.66 -40.66 18.00
CA THR A 466 -61.92 -41.95 18.68
C THR A 466 -62.57 -41.77 20.05
N ALA A 467 -62.29 -40.67 20.75
CA ALA A 467 -62.92 -40.36 22.02
C ALA A 467 -63.00 -38.85 22.28
N VAL A 468 -64.00 -38.45 23.04
CA VAL A 468 -64.14 -37.10 23.62
C VAL A 468 -64.35 -37.23 25.13
N GLU A 469 -63.62 -36.47 25.93
CA GLU A 469 -63.81 -36.38 27.37
C GLU A 469 -64.17 -34.93 27.72
N VAL A 470 -65.18 -34.71 28.56
CA VAL A 470 -65.69 -33.37 28.91
C VAL A 470 -65.77 -33.24 30.43
N ASP A 471 -65.24 -32.16 30.97
CA ASP A 471 -65.43 -31.67 32.33
C ASP A 471 -66.54 -30.61 32.31
N THR A 472 -67.73 -30.97 32.79
CA THR A 472 -68.88 -30.06 32.76
C THR A 472 -68.97 -29.15 34.00
N ASN A 473 -68.14 -29.41 35.02
CA ASN A 473 -68.17 -28.68 36.29
C ASN A 473 -66.92 -27.82 36.54
N ALA A 474 -65.93 -27.85 35.63
CA ALA A 474 -64.66 -27.13 35.65
C ALA A 474 -63.78 -27.46 36.87
N ASP A 475 -63.81 -28.70 37.37
CA ASP A 475 -62.95 -29.15 38.48
C ASP A 475 -61.56 -29.67 38.04
N GLY A 476 -61.33 -29.74 36.73
CA GLY A 476 -60.14 -30.20 36.04
C GLY A 476 -60.14 -31.71 35.75
N LYS A 477 -61.29 -32.39 35.83
CA LYS A 477 -61.44 -33.81 35.54
C LYS A 477 -62.69 -34.05 34.69
N PRO A 478 -62.61 -34.94 33.69
CA PRO A 478 -63.79 -35.25 32.89
C PRO A 478 -64.85 -35.97 33.74
N ASP A 479 -66.10 -35.60 33.51
CA ASP A 479 -67.31 -36.22 34.07
C ASP A 479 -68.26 -36.73 32.96
N GLN A 480 -67.92 -36.52 31.70
CA GLN A 480 -68.56 -37.11 30.54
C GLN A 480 -67.52 -37.68 29.57
N TRP A 481 -67.79 -38.86 29.01
CA TRP A 481 -66.93 -39.54 28.03
C TRP A 481 -67.75 -40.04 26.84
N GLU A 482 -67.26 -39.87 25.63
CA GLU A 482 -67.85 -40.35 24.39
C GLU A 482 -66.83 -41.18 23.61
N GLU A 483 -67.24 -42.32 23.07
CA GLU A 483 -66.42 -43.17 22.19
C GLU A 483 -67.04 -43.19 20.78
N TYR A 484 -66.18 -43.17 19.77
CA TYR A 484 -66.55 -43.08 18.36
C TYR A 484 -66.01 -44.28 17.57
N ASP A 485 -66.76 -44.75 16.57
CA ASP A 485 -66.30 -45.82 15.68
C ASP A 485 -65.44 -45.32 14.51
N GLY A 486 -64.99 -46.23 13.65
CA GLY A 486 -64.17 -45.90 12.50
C GLY A 486 -64.85 -45.01 11.45
N SER A 487 -66.15 -44.72 11.56
CA SER A 487 -66.89 -43.76 10.73
C SER A 487 -67.17 -42.44 11.44
N GLU A 488 -66.59 -42.23 12.63
CA GLU A 488 -66.84 -41.07 13.51
C GLU A 488 -68.30 -40.99 13.98
N ALA A 489 -68.99 -42.13 14.05
CA ALA A 489 -70.28 -42.23 14.71
C ALA A 489 -70.08 -42.53 16.20
N MET A 490 -70.75 -41.77 17.08
CA MET A 490 -70.71 -41.98 18.52
C MET A 490 -71.36 -43.33 18.86
N VAL A 491 -70.59 -44.25 19.44
CA VAL A 491 -71.05 -45.61 19.81
C VAL A 491 -71.31 -45.78 21.30
N ARG A 492 -70.72 -44.93 22.14
CA ARG A 492 -70.94 -44.94 23.58
C ARG A 492 -70.86 -43.53 24.14
N ARG A 493 -71.72 -43.22 25.11
CA ARG A 493 -71.60 -42.05 26.00
C ARG A 493 -71.70 -42.48 27.45
N SER A 494 -70.81 -41.99 28.31
CA SER A 494 -70.78 -42.25 29.74
C SER A 494 -70.82 -40.92 30.50
N ILE A 495 -71.60 -40.81 31.58
CA ILE A 495 -71.76 -39.57 32.36
C ILE A 495 -71.70 -39.89 33.86
N ASP A 496 -70.87 -39.18 34.61
CA ASP A 496 -70.79 -39.14 36.07
C ASP A 496 -71.56 -37.91 36.59
N LEU A 497 -72.72 -38.12 37.20
CA LEU A 497 -73.57 -37.02 37.68
C LEU A 497 -73.20 -36.57 39.09
N ASN A 498 -72.44 -37.40 39.81
CA ASN A 498 -72.11 -37.17 41.21
C ASN A 498 -70.64 -36.76 41.43
N PHE A 499 -69.84 -36.79 40.37
CA PHE A 499 -68.45 -36.34 40.28
C PHE A 499 -67.50 -37.15 41.20
N ASP A 500 -67.76 -38.45 41.38
CA ASP A 500 -66.87 -39.37 42.13
C ASP A 500 -65.77 -40.02 41.27
N GLY A 501 -65.75 -39.72 39.97
CA GLY A 501 -64.84 -40.26 38.98
C GLY A 501 -65.29 -41.60 38.38
N ARG A 502 -66.56 -41.99 38.58
CA ARG A 502 -67.15 -43.20 38.00
C ARG A 502 -68.46 -42.86 37.29
N PRO A 503 -68.65 -43.29 36.03
CA PRO A 503 -69.90 -43.05 35.33
C PRO A 503 -71.12 -43.66 36.05
N ASP A 504 -72.15 -42.83 36.24
CA ASP A 504 -73.49 -43.23 36.71
C ASP A 504 -74.36 -43.73 35.56
N ILE A 505 -74.19 -43.16 34.37
CA ILE A 505 -74.94 -43.44 33.14
C ILE A 505 -73.97 -43.95 32.07
N ILE A 506 -74.35 -45.04 31.39
CA ILE A 506 -73.66 -45.56 30.21
C ILE A 506 -74.73 -45.82 29.13
N GLU A 507 -74.64 -45.10 28.03
CA GLU A 507 -75.48 -45.20 26.85
C GLU A 507 -74.65 -45.81 25.71
N ASP A 508 -74.87 -47.09 25.41
CA ASP A 508 -74.30 -47.74 24.24
C ASP A 508 -75.29 -47.62 23.06
N GLU A 509 -74.82 -47.28 21.85
CA GLU A 509 -75.60 -47.47 20.63
C GLU A 509 -75.68 -48.98 20.29
N THR A 510 -76.50 -49.71 21.04
CA THR A 510 -76.87 -51.07 20.66
C THR A 510 -77.89 -51.02 19.52
N GLY A 511 -77.40 -51.11 18.28
CA GLY A 511 -78.10 -51.57 17.08
C GLY A 511 -79.59 -51.24 16.93
N LYS A 512 -79.92 -50.21 16.13
CA LYS A 512 -81.17 -50.23 15.37
C LYS A 512 -81.06 -51.25 14.23
N GLY A 513 -81.39 -52.50 14.55
CA GLY A 513 -81.69 -53.53 13.56
C GLY A 513 -83.10 -53.33 12.98
N VAL A 514 -83.14 -53.13 11.66
CA VAL A 514 -83.99 -53.71 10.58
C VAL A 514 -84.28 -52.65 9.52
#